data_AF-A0A954QYI7-F1
#
_entry.id   AF-A0A954QYI7-F1
#
_cell.length_a   1.000
_cell.length_b   1.000
_cell.length_c   1.000
_cell.angle_alpha   90.00
_cell.angle_beta   90.00
_cell.angle_gamma   90.00
#
_symmetry.space_group_name_H-M   'P 1'
#
loop_
_entity.id
_entity.type
_entity.pdbx_description
1 polymer ?
#
loop_
_entity_poly.entity_id
_entity_poly.type
_entity_poly.pdbx_seq_one_letter_code
_entity_poly.pdbx_strand_id
1 'polypeptide(L)'
;MKGDSGSKDKMVDGQPSHASAGHKLGQLVGDWFEEYFVYPLLGEVAAKLELFLDCRFKRRPARGERLVWPDLEGNRVDYDFVLEIDGSPTKLGVPIAFIESFWRRGARHSKDKARDDSGKLIPMRETYPTTRFLGIVAGGDFTTPARELVH
;
A
#
# COMPACT_ATOMS: atom_id res chain seq x y z
N MET A 1 28.98 6.09 -12.45
CA MET A 1 28.68 5.19 -13.59
C MET A 1 27.38 4.46 -13.28
N LYS A 2 26.38 4.60 -14.16
CA LYS A 2 25.06 3.97 -14.06
C LYS A 2 25.21 2.44 -14.16
N GLY A 3 24.69 1.71 -13.18
CA GLY A 3 24.43 0.28 -13.29
C GLY A 3 22.98 0.08 -13.69
N ASP A 4 22.75 -0.05 -15.00
CA ASP A 4 21.48 -0.40 -15.61
C ASP A 4 21.21 -1.90 -15.39
N SER A 5 20.35 -2.26 -14.44
CA SER A 5 19.90 -3.65 -14.27
C SER A 5 18.61 -3.84 -15.05
N GLY A 6 18.74 -3.85 -16.38
CA GLY A 6 17.70 -4.32 -17.28
C GLY A 6 17.34 -5.78 -16.96
N SER A 7 16.11 -6.01 -16.48
CA SER A 7 15.54 -7.34 -16.35
C SER A 7 15.27 -7.89 -17.75
N LYS A 8 16.16 -8.75 -18.25
CA LYS A 8 15.94 -9.51 -19.48
C LYS A 8 14.94 -10.62 -19.17
N ASP A 9 13.66 -10.37 -19.45
CA ASP A 9 12.66 -11.42 -19.61
C ASP A 9 13.12 -12.36 -20.74
N LYS A 10 13.62 -13.54 -20.38
CA LYS A 10 13.93 -14.59 -21.35
C LYS A 10 12.62 -15.27 -21.75
N MET A 11 12.21 -15.04 -23.00
CA MET A 11 11.24 -15.89 -23.68
C MET A 11 11.83 -17.28 -23.91
N VAL A 12 11.06 -18.32 -23.57
CA VAL A 12 11.32 -19.71 -23.99
C VAL A 12 10.07 -20.18 -24.72
N ASP A 13 10.23 -20.59 -25.98
CA ASP A 13 9.22 -21.23 -26.85
C ASP A 13 7.90 -20.49 -27.13
N GLY A 14 7.89 -19.15 -27.20
CA GLY A 14 6.75 -18.39 -27.72
C GLY A 14 5.45 -18.50 -26.90
N GLN A 15 5.52 -19.08 -25.70
CA GLN A 15 4.45 -19.11 -24.70
C GLN A 15 4.84 -18.21 -23.52
N PRO A 16 3.94 -17.34 -23.02
CA PRO A 16 4.24 -16.53 -21.84
C PRO A 16 4.52 -17.44 -20.65
N SER A 17 5.64 -17.22 -19.96
CA SER A 17 6.02 -18.03 -18.81
C SER A 17 4.90 -18.02 -17.76
N HIS A 18 4.49 -19.18 -17.26
CA HIS A 18 3.41 -19.28 -16.27
C HIS A 18 3.67 -18.49 -14.99
N ALA A 19 4.94 -18.24 -14.65
CA ALA A 19 5.35 -17.36 -13.56
C ALA A 19 4.90 -15.90 -13.78
N SER A 20 5.00 -15.39 -15.02
CA SER A 20 4.54 -14.04 -15.38
C SER A 20 3.01 -13.94 -15.34
N ALA A 21 2.29 -14.97 -15.77
CA ALA A 21 0.83 -15.03 -15.72
C ALA A 21 0.30 -15.06 -14.27
N GLY A 22 0.92 -15.88 -13.41
CA GLY A 22 0.57 -15.94 -11.99
C GLY A 22 0.87 -14.64 -11.24
N HIS A 23 1.98 -13.97 -11.58
CA HIS A 23 2.29 -12.64 -11.03
C HIS A 23 1.27 -11.59 -11.47
N LYS A 24 0.92 -11.57 -12.77
CA LYS A 24 -0.05 -10.60 -13.30
C LYS A 24 -1.44 -10.80 -12.72
N LEU A 25 -1.90 -12.06 -12.58
CA LEU A 25 -3.17 -12.35 -11.91
C LEU A 25 -3.15 -11.90 -10.45
N GLY A 26 -2.04 -12.13 -9.74
CA GLY A 26 -1.87 -11.66 -8.36
C GLY A 26 -1.96 -10.13 -8.24
N GLN A 27 -1.37 -9.39 -9.17
CA GLN A 27 -1.51 -7.93 -9.23
C GLN A 27 -2.97 -7.52 -9.47
N LEU A 28 -3.63 -8.09 -10.47
CA LEU A 28 -5.03 -7.73 -10.80
C LEU A 28 -5.98 -8.00 -9.63
N VAL A 29 -5.82 -9.12 -8.93
CA VAL A 29 -6.62 -9.42 -7.73
C VAL A 29 -6.26 -8.48 -6.58
N GLY A 30 -4.98 -8.13 -6.43
CA GLY A 30 -4.54 -7.16 -5.42
C GLY A 30 -5.12 -5.77 -5.66
N ASP A 31 -5.03 -5.26 -6.90
CA ASP A 31 -5.61 -3.98 -7.28
C ASP A 31 -7.13 -4.01 -7.10
N TRP A 32 -7.80 -5.10 -7.46
CA TRP A 32 -9.24 -5.25 -7.23
C TRP A 32 -9.59 -5.24 -5.74
N PHE A 33 -8.86 -5.99 -4.92
CA PHE A 33 -9.07 -6.04 -3.48
C PHE A 33 -8.89 -4.66 -2.85
N GLU A 34 -7.86 -3.93 -3.24
CA GLU A 34 -7.61 -2.60 -2.72
C GLU A 34 -8.67 -1.57 -3.18
N GLU A 35 -8.97 -1.52 -4.49
CA GLU A 35 -9.87 -0.51 -5.07
C GLU A 35 -11.35 -0.77 -4.74
N TYR A 36 -11.79 -2.02 -4.72
CA TYR A 36 -13.20 -2.38 -4.61
C TYR A 36 -13.61 -2.92 -3.24
N PHE A 37 -12.66 -3.29 -2.38
CA PHE A 37 -12.96 -3.74 -1.02
C PHE A 37 -12.39 -2.79 0.04
N VAL A 38 -11.08 -2.53 0.03
CA VAL A 38 -10.45 -1.71 1.07
C VAL A 38 -10.87 -0.25 0.97
N TYR A 39 -10.84 0.34 -0.24
CA TYR A 39 -11.18 1.75 -0.43
C TYR A 39 -12.62 2.09 -0.01
N PRO A 40 -13.68 1.34 -0.42
CA PRO A 40 -15.04 1.62 0.04
C PRO A 40 -15.21 1.48 1.55
N LEU A 41 -14.60 0.45 2.15
CA LEU A 41 -14.62 0.24 3.60
C LEU A 41 -14.01 1.44 4.35
N LEU A 42 -12.83 1.89 3.93
CA LEU A 42 -12.19 3.07 4.52
C LEU A 42 -12.99 4.34 4.23
N GLY A 43 -13.70 4.42 3.10
CA GLY A 43 -14.59 5.52 2.76
C GLY A 43 -15.72 5.69 3.78
N GLU A 44 -16.33 4.59 4.23
CA GLU A 44 -17.33 4.63 5.30
C GLU A 44 -16.75 5.12 6.63
N VAL A 45 -15.53 4.68 6.97
CA VAL A 45 -14.84 5.13 8.19
C VAL A 45 -14.52 6.62 8.11
N ALA A 46 -13.95 7.07 6.99
CA ALA A 46 -13.60 8.47 6.76
C ALA A 46 -14.83 9.37 6.86
N ALA A 47 -15.95 8.97 6.25
CA ALA A 47 -17.21 9.72 6.31
C ALA A 47 -17.74 9.85 7.75
N LYS A 48 -17.70 8.77 8.54
CA LYS A 48 -18.17 8.79 9.94
C LYS A 48 -17.30 9.67 10.85
N LEU A 49 -16.03 9.84 10.51
CA LEU A 49 -15.06 10.59 11.30
C LEU A 49 -14.75 11.97 10.71
N GLU A 50 -15.44 12.38 9.63
CA GLU A 50 -15.23 13.64 8.92
C GLU A 50 -13.77 13.84 8.44
N LEU A 51 -13.17 12.77 7.94
CA LEU A 51 -11.79 12.74 7.46
C LEU A 51 -11.72 12.74 5.94
N PHE A 52 -10.63 13.28 5.41
CA PHE A 52 -10.28 13.12 4.02
C PHE A 52 -9.55 11.79 3.81
N LEU A 53 -10.09 10.92 2.96
CA LEU A 53 -9.45 9.68 2.54
C LEU A 53 -8.72 9.90 1.20
N ASP A 54 -7.39 9.82 1.21
CA ASP A 54 -6.60 9.67 -0.02
C ASP A 54 -6.26 8.21 -0.31
N CYS A 55 -6.09 7.89 -1.59
CA CYS A 55 -5.61 6.57 -2.01
C CYS A 55 -4.80 6.61 -3.30
N ARG A 56 -3.97 5.58 -3.54
CA ARG A 56 -3.10 5.52 -4.74
C ARG A 56 -3.86 5.44 -6.07
N PHE A 57 -5.15 5.10 -6.07
CA PHE A 57 -5.99 5.05 -7.29
C PHE A 57 -6.57 6.40 -7.70
N LYS A 58 -6.47 7.45 -6.85
CA LYS A 58 -7.03 8.77 -7.16
C LYS A 58 -5.92 9.73 -7.57
N ARG A 59 -6.16 10.44 -8.68
CA ARG A 59 -5.39 11.63 -9.06
C ARG A 59 -6.02 12.86 -8.43
N ARG A 60 -5.18 13.76 -7.92
CA ARG A 60 -5.60 14.87 -7.08
C ARG A 60 -4.58 16.02 -7.16
N PRO A 61 -5.00 17.28 -7.40
CA PRO A 61 -4.08 18.38 -7.66
C PRO A 61 -3.00 18.65 -6.61
N ALA A 62 -3.28 18.40 -5.33
CA ALA A 62 -2.36 18.73 -4.21
C ALA A 62 -1.03 17.94 -4.21
N ARG A 63 -0.85 17.06 -5.19
CA ARG A 63 -0.31 15.73 -4.93
C ARG A 63 0.01 15.10 -6.32
N GLY A 64 1.11 14.34 -6.45
CA GLY A 64 1.57 13.76 -7.73
C GLY A 64 0.76 12.56 -8.30
N GLU A 65 1.43 11.65 -9.03
CA GLU A 65 0.79 10.40 -9.51
C GLU A 65 0.68 9.31 -8.43
N ARG A 66 1.48 9.43 -7.37
CA ARG A 66 1.55 8.48 -6.26
C ARG A 66 1.24 9.16 -4.92
N LEU A 67 0.83 8.36 -3.95
CA LEU A 67 0.58 8.76 -2.57
C LEU A 67 1.86 8.65 -1.74
N VAL A 68 2.72 9.66 -1.92
CA VAL A 68 4.05 9.71 -1.32
C VAL A 68 4.05 10.60 -0.08
N TRP A 69 4.53 10.08 1.04
CA TRP A 69 4.82 10.86 2.24
C TRP A 69 6.29 10.66 2.67
N PRO A 70 6.98 11.72 3.12
CA PRO A 70 8.33 11.59 3.65
C PRO A 70 8.31 11.02 5.08
N ASP A 71 9.34 10.27 5.47
CA ASP A 71 9.62 9.93 6.87
C ASP A 71 10.61 10.93 7.53
N LEU A 72 10.95 10.72 8.81
CA LEU A 72 11.91 11.54 9.57
C LEU A 72 13.32 11.57 8.96
N GLU A 73 13.71 10.52 8.23
CA GLU A 73 15.01 10.42 7.57
C GLU A 73 15.00 11.06 6.17
N GLY A 74 13.84 11.54 5.72
CA GLY A 74 13.65 12.14 4.40
C GLY A 74 13.42 11.11 3.29
N ASN A 75 13.25 9.83 3.62
CA ASN A 75 12.88 8.81 2.65
C ASN A 75 11.44 9.08 2.17
N ARG A 76 11.20 8.89 0.87
CA ARG A 76 9.88 9.09 0.26
C ARG A 76 9.19 7.75 0.09
N VAL A 77 8.16 7.51 0.89
CA VAL A 77 7.45 6.22 0.95
C VAL A 77 6.09 6.34 0.27
N ASP A 78 5.77 5.38 -0.60
CA ASP A 78 4.45 5.25 -1.21
C ASP A 78 3.51 4.50 -0.26
N TYR A 79 2.29 5.00 -0.11
CA TYR A 79 1.23 4.39 0.68
C TYR A 79 0.00 4.07 -0.16
N ASP A 80 -0.73 3.03 0.22
CA ASP A 80 -2.01 2.71 -0.42
C ASP A 80 -3.10 3.72 0.00
N PHE A 81 -3.19 4.03 1.30
CA PHE A 81 -4.17 4.96 1.85
C PHE A 81 -3.60 5.86 2.96
N VAL A 82 -4.11 7.09 3.01
CA VAL A 82 -3.86 8.04 4.12
C VAL A 82 -5.17 8.72 4.49
N LEU A 83 -5.47 8.77 5.79
CA LEU A 83 -6.57 9.58 6.33
C LEU A 83 -6.01 10.89 6.90
N GLU A 84 -6.63 12.00 6.53
CA GLU A 84 -6.16 13.34 6.85
C GLU A 84 -7.26 14.17 7.51
N ILE A 85 -6.90 14.96 8.53
CA ILE A 85 -7.71 16.08 9.03
C ILE A 85 -7.48 17.29 8.11
N ASP A 86 -8.55 17.98 7.75
CA ASP A 86 -8.53 19.19 6.89
C ASP A 86 -7.83 18.99 5.53
N GLY A 87 -7.76 17.74 5.07
CA GLY A 87 -7.28 17.37 3.75
C GLY A 87 -8.34 17.58 2.67
N SER A 88 -7.91 17.76 1.43
CA SER A 88 -8.80 17.85 0.27
C SER A 88 -8.07 17.42 -1.00
N PRO A 89 -8.74 17.33 -2.16
CA PRO A 89 -8.04 17.08 -3.42
C PRO A 89 -7.00 18.14 -3.78
N THR A 90 -7.14 19.36 -3.27
CA THR A 90 -6.29 20.53 -3.60
C THR A 90 -5.38 20.99 -2.45
N LYS A 91 -5.48 20.36 -1.27
CA LYS A 91 -4.70 20.72 -0.08
C LYS A 91 -4.31 19.45 0.68
N LEU A 92 -3.03 19.36 1.06
CA LEU A 92 -2.56 18.37 2.02
C LEU A 92 -3.07 18.73 3.43
N GLY A 93 -3.75 17.79 4.06
CA GLY A 93 -4.16 17.86 5.45
C GLY A 93 -3.10 17.33 6.40
N VAL A 94 -3.51 17.12 7.64
CA VAL A 94 -2.67 16.53 8.70
C VAL A 94 -2.95 15.03 8.74
N PRO A 95 -1.95 14.16 8.47
CA PRO A 95 -2.18 12.73 8.45
C PRO A 95 -2.46 12.23 9.87
N ILE A 96 -3.47 11.37 9.99
CA ILE A 96 -3.82 10.71 11.25
C ILE A 96 -3.81 9.18 11.13
N ALA A 97 -3.83 8.65 9.91
CA ALA A 97 -3.68 7.23 9.66
C ALA A 97 -2.90 6.94 8.37
N PHE A 98 -2.04 5.94 8.42
CA PHE A 98 -1.39 5.34 7.26
C PHE A 98 -1.78 3.87 7.18
N ILE A 99 -2.20 3.41 6.00
CA ILE A 99 -2.72 2.07 5.82
C ILE A 99 -2.16 1.46 4.54
N GLU A 100 -1.59 0.26 4.67
CA GLU A 100 -1.19 -0.59 3.55
C GLU A 100 -2.20 -1.71 3.35
N SER A 101 -2.26 -2.26 2.15
CA SER A 101 -3.11 -3.38 1.83
C SER A 101 -2.40 -4.37 0.92
N PHE A 102 -2.75 -5.65 1.03
CA PHE A 102 -2.25 -6.64 0.09
C PHE A 102 -3.10 -7.90 0.03
N TRP A 103 -3.10 -8.49 -1.16
CA TRP A 103 -3.60 -9.84 -1.40
C TRP A 103 -2.46 -10.85 -1.53
N ARG A 104 -2.61 -12.04 -0.95
CA ARG A 104 -1.66 -13.16 -1.07
C ARG A 104 -2.36 -14.48 -1.38
N ARG A 105 -1.95 -15.10 -2.49
CA ARG A 105 -2.44 -16.43 -2.95
C ARG A 105 -1.78 -17.61 -2.22
N GLY A 106 -0.68 -17.38 -1.50
CA GLY A 106 0.04 -18.46 -0.83
C GLY A 106 0.96 -17.97 0.29
N ALA A 107 1.12 -18.84 1.27
CA ALA A 107 1.70 -18.52 2.57
C ALA A 107 3.24 -18.33 2.56
N ARG A 108 3.94 -18.83 1.52
CA ARG A 108 5.42 -18.87 1.44
C ARG A 108 6.10 -17.49 1.48
N HIS A 109 5.39 -16.42 1.13
CA HIS A 109 5.91 -15.04 1.13
C HIS A 109 4.99 -14.05 1.84
N SER A 110 3.98 -14.56 2.56
CA SER A 110 3.04 -13.69 3.27
C SER A 110 3.71 -13.01 4.47
N LYS A 111 4.66 -13.69 5.12
CA LYS A 111 5.45 -13.16 6.23
C LYS A 111 6.35 -11.99 5.81
N ASP A 112 7.10 -12.16 4.71
CA ASP A 112 7.99 -11.11 4.22
C ASP A 112 7.18 -9.86 3.83
N LYS A 113 6.06 -10.03 3.11
CA LYS A 113 5.19 -8.90 2.75
C LYS A 113 4.65 -8.17 3.99
N ALA A 114 4.14 -8.91 4.97
CA ALA A 114 3.64 -8.31 6.21
C ALA A 114 4.74 -7.53 6.94
N ARG A 115 5.95 -8.09 7.04
CA ARG A 115 7.10 -7.39 7.63
C ARG A 115 7.46 -6.13 6.86
N ASP A 116 7.55 -6.21 5.54
CA ASP A 116 7.98 -5.09 4.69
C ASP A 116 6.99 -3.93 4.77
N ASP A 117 5.68 -4.19 4.73
CA ASP A 117 4.66 -3.15 4.84
C ASP A 117 4.56 -2.60 6.27
N SER A 118 4.65 -3.44 7.30
CA SER A 118 4.73 -2.97 8.69
C SER A 118 5.96 -2.08 8.92
N GLY A 119 7.09 -2.42 8.30
CA GLY A 119 8.33 -1.63 8.35
C GLY A 119 8.18 -0.23 7.74
N LYS A 120 7.35 -0.05 6.70
CA LYS A 120 7.05 1.27 6.12
C LYS A 120 6.18 2.13 7.02
N LEU A 121 5.31 1.51 7.82
CA LEU A 121 4.32 2.21 8.63
C LEU A 121 4.92 2.72 9.95
N ILE A 122 5.77 1.93 10.60
CA ILE A 122 6.34 2.24 11.91
C ILE A 122 6.98 3.65 11.98
N PRO A 123 7.83 4.08 11.04
CA PRO A 123 8.45 5.40 11.08
C PRO A 123 7.46 6.57 11.05
N MET A 124 6.23 6.34 10.57
CA MET A 124 5.25 7.42 10.37
C MET A 124 4.63 7.91 11.67
N ARG A 125 4.64 7.08 12.73
CA ARG A 125 4.19 7.52 14.06
C ARG A 125 5.18 8.51 14.68
N GLU A 126 6.47 8.35 14.41
CA GLU A 126 7.50 9.29 14.86
C GLU A 126 7.54 10.54 13.96
N THR A 127 7.39 10.35 12.64
CA THR A 127 7.39 11.46 11.66
C THR A 127 6.21 12.39 11.81
N TYR A 128 5.03 11.83 12.06
CA TYR A 128 3.79 12.57 12.20
C TYR A 128 3.18 12.23 13.56
N PRO A 129 3.45 13.04 14.60
CA PRO A 129 2.92 12.80 15.96
C PRO A 129 1.39 12.80 16.04
N THR A 130 0.70 13.24 14.99
CA THR A 130 -0.76 13.18 14.83
C THR A 130 -1.26 11.83 14.34
N THR A 131 -0.40 10.97 13.79
CA THR A 131 -0.72 9.62 13.36
C THR A 131 -1.11 8.77 14.56
N ARG A 132 -2.41 8.45 14.65
CA ARG A 132 -2.97 7.59 15.70
C ARG A 132 -3.11 6.15 15.25
N PHE A 133 -3.28 5.92 13.94
CA PHE A 133 -3.51 4.61 13.39
C PHE A 133 -2.47 4.24 12.33
N LEU A 134 -1.85 3.07 12.50
CA LEU A 134 -1.07 2.40 11.48
C LEU A 134 -1.78 1.08 11.27
N GLY A 135 -2.13 0.74 10.03
CA GLY A 135 -2.92 -0.45 9.79
C GLY A 135 -2.53 -1.19 8.53
N ILE A 136 -2.81 -2.49 8.54
CA ILE A 136 -2.70 -3.34 7.36
C ILE A 136 -4.02 -4.05 7.11
N VAL A 137 -4.52 -3.97 5.88
CA VAL A 137 -5.66 -4.77 5.43
C VAL A 137 -5.15 -5.88 4.51
N ALA A 138 -5.10 -7.11 5.04
CA ALA A 138 -4.55 -8.27 4.35
C ALA A 138 -5.65 -9.25 3.92
N GLY A 139 -5.59 -9.73 2.68
CA GLY A 139 -6.52 -10.71 2.11
C GLY A 139 -5.81 -11.95 1.53
N GLY A 140 -6.42 -13.12 1.68
CA GLY A 140 -5.92 -14.38 1.13
C GLY A 140 -5.39 -15.37 2.18
N ASP A 141 -4.39 -16.18 1.80
CA ASP A 141 -3.86 -17.26 2.66
C ASP A 141 -2.56 -16.86 3.38
N PHE A 142 -2.58 -17.00 4.70
CA PHE A 142 -1.54 -16.52 5.61
C PHE A 142 -1.12 -17.63 6.58
N THR A 143 0.20 -17.83 6.70
CA THR A 143 0.77 -18.61 7.81
C THR A 143 0.53 -17.89 9.14
N THR A 144 0.52 -18.64 10.25
CA THR A 144 0.40 -18.05 11.61
C THR A 144 1.43 -16.92 11.86
N PRO A 145 2.73 -17.09 11.55
CA PRO A 145 3.71 -16.01 11.75
C PRO A 145 3.44 -14.77 10.90
N ALA A 146 2.79 -14.90 9.74
CA ALA A 146 2.44 -13.74 8.92
C ALA A 146 1.30 -12.94 9.55
N ARG A 147 0.33 -13.62 10.19
CA ARG A 147 -0.80 -12.97 10.86
C ARG A 147 -0.35 -12.16 12.08
N GLU A 148 0.67 -12.62 12.79
CA GLU A 148 1.23 -11.93 13.96
C GLU A 148 1.96 -10.63 13.64
N LEU A 149 2.34 -10.41 12.37
CA LEU A 149 3.05 -9.22 11.91
C LEU A 149 2.13 -8.15 11.29
N VAL A 150 0.85 -8.47 11.10
CA VAL A 150 -0.19 -7.52 10.68
C VAL A 150 -0.66 -6.82 11.95
N HIS A 151 -0.26 -5.56 12.12
CA HIS A 151 -0.63 -4.71 13.25
C HIS A 151 -1.75 -3.72 12.88
#